data_AF-A0A830GIF4-F1
#
_entry.id   AF-A0A830GIF4-F1
#
_cell.length_a   1.000
_cell.length_b   1.000
_cell.length_c   1.000
_cell.angle_alpha   90.00
_cell.angle_beta   90.00
_cell.angle_gamma   90.00
#
_symmetry.space_group_name_H-M   'P 1'
#
loop_
_entity.id
_entity.type
_entity.pdbx_description
1 polymer ?
#
loop_
_entity_poly.entity_id
_entity_poly.type
_entity_poly.pdbx_seq_one_letter_code
_entity_poly.pdbx_strand_id
1 'polypeptide(L)'
;MPRWECAIEGDDSQFDRVEDLIVHQSTEHDRVSCKVCGTVVPDGYFAIKHAFDEHSRAEYVRAYDASAAEVRRRENIKESVEATADMSEVIDRLEG
;
A
#
# COMPACT_ATOMS: atom_id res chain seq x y z
N MET A 1 -19.53 -7.26 8.32
CA MET A 1 -18.12 -6.97 8.71
C MET A 1 -17.70 -5.71 7.97
N PRO A 2 -16.82 -4.87 8.51
CA PRO A 2 -16.28 -3.75 7.73
C PRO A 2 -15.60 -4.33 6.48
N ARG A 3 -15.90 -3.75 5.31
CA ARG A 3 -15.28 -4.13 4.03
C ARG A 3 -14.01 -3.31 3.82
N TRP A 4 -13.04 -3.92 3.16
CA TRP A 4 -11.83 -3.26 2.71
C TRP A 4 -12.10 -2.59 1.36
N GLU A 5 -11.88 -1.28 1.27
CA GLU A 5 -12.13 -0.51 0.06
C GLU A 5 -10.81 -0.15 -0.63
N CYS A 6 -10.78 -0.26 -1.95
CA CYS A 6 -9.68 0.26 -2.74
C CYS A 6 -9.66 1.78 -2.59
N ALA A 7 -8.67 2.34 -1.91
CA ALA A 7 -8.58 3.79 -1.68
C ALA A 7 -7.73 4.49 -2.76
N ILE A 8 -7.53 3.84 -3.91
CA ILE A 8 -6.83 4.42 -5.06
C ILE A 8 -7.84 5.25 -5.86
N GLU A 9 -7.42 6.45 -6.28
CA GLU A 9 -8.32 7.40 -6.94
C GLU A 9 -9.01 6.78 -8.17
N GLY A 10 -10.34 6.83 -8.17
CA GLY A 10 -11.16 6.35 -9.30
C GLY A 10 -11.62 4.89 -9.20
N ASP A 11 -11.38 4.21 -8.07
CA ASP A 11 -11.79 2.83 -7.86
C ASP A 11 -12.45 2.60 -6.49
N ASP A 12 -13.77 2.43 -6.49
CA ASP A 12 -14.56 2.21 -5.27
C ASP A 12 -14.79 0.71 -4.96
N SER A 13 -13.96 -0.18 -5.52
CA SER A 13 -14.09 -1.64 -5.32
C SER A 13 -13.92 -2.02 -3.84
N GLN A 14 -14.76 -2.96 -3.38
CA GLN A 14 -14.78 -3.42 -1.99
C GLN A 14 -14.58 -4.93 -1.89
N PHE A 15 -13.83 -5.34 -0.87
CA PHE A 15 -13.43 -6.72 -0.64
C PHE A 15 -13.72 -7.13 0.81
N ASP A 16 -14.13 -8.39 0.99
CA ASP A 16 -14.33 -8.95 2.32
C ASP A 16 -12.99 -9.39 2.96
N ARG A 17 -11.97 -9.64 2.13
CA ARG A 17 -10.62 -10.03 2.54
C ARG A 17 -9.60 -8.98 2.16
N VAL A 18 -8.63 -8.75 3.04
CA VAL A 18 -7.54 -7.80 2.77
C VAL A 18 -6.59 -8.33 1.69
N GLU A 19 -6.42 -9.66 1.60
CA GLU A 19 -5.57 -10.28 0.57
C GLU A 19 -6.13 -10.02 -0.83
N ASP A 20 -7.46 -10.07 -0.98
CA ASP A 20 -8.13 -9.76 -2.25
C ASP A 20 -7.92 -8.29 -2.63
N LEU A 21 -8.00 -7.37 -1.67
CA LEU A 21 -7.68 -5.96 -1.89
C LEU A 21 -6.22 -5.77 -2.34
N ILE A 22 -5.26 -6.40 -1.66
CA ILE A 22 -3.83 -6.23 -2.01
C ILE A 22 -3.53 -6.76 -3.41
N VAL A 23 -4.07 -7.94 -3.76
CA VAL A 23 -3.91 -8.52 -5.10
C VAL A 23 -4.51 -7.59 -6.15
N HIS A 24 -5.73 -7.12 -5.93
CA HIS A 24 -6.42 -6.16 -6.80
C HIS A 24 -5.59 -4.88 -7.03
N GLN A 25 -5.09 -4.26 -5.97
CA GLN A 25 -4.21 -3.08 -6.06
C GLN A 25 -2.94 -3.36 -6.86
N SER A 26 -2.47 -4.61 -6.89
CA SER A 26 -1.22 -4.99 -7.53
C SER A 26 -1.36 -5.37 -9.00
N THR A 27 -2.55 -5.78 -9.43
CA THR A 27 -2.81 -6.28 -10.79
C THR A 27 -3.69 -5.36 -11.62
N GLU A 28 -4.63 -4.64 -10.98
CA GLU A 28 -5.64 -3.82 -11.68
C GLU A 28 -5.26 -2.33 -11.76
N HIS A 29 -4.21 -1.91 -11.03
CA HIS A 29 -3.75 -0.52 -11.00
C HIS A 29 -2.37 -0.35 -11.62
N ASP A 30 -2.15 0.82 -12.20
CA ASP A 30 -0.85 1.20 -12.71
C ASP A 30 0.19 1.26 -11.59
N ARG A 31 1.41 0.81 -11.90
CA ARG A 31 2.53 0.92 -10.97
C ARG A 31 2.94 2.37 -10.78
N VAL A 32 3.36 2.70 -9.56
CA VAL A 32 3.82 4.04 -9.19
C VAL A 32 5.32 4.08 -8.93
N SER A 33 5.93 5.23 -9.22
CA SER A 33 7.35 5.47 -8.90
C SER A 33 7.48 6.06 -7.50
N CYS A 34 8.33 5.46 -6.66
CA CYS A 34 8.68 6.00 -5.36
C CYS A 34 9.39 7.35 -5.51
N LYS A 35 8.86 8.43 -4.92
CA LYS A 35 9.46 9.77 -5.02
C LYS A 35 10.79 9.90 -4.28
N VAL A 36 11.14 8.95 -3.41
CA VAL A 36 12.42 8.96 -2.67
C VAL A 36 13.56 8.37 -3.51
N CYS A 37 13.36 7.20 -4.13
CA CYS A 37 14.42 6.46 -4.82
C CYS A 37 14.15 6.14 -6.30
N GLY A 38 12.95 6.40 -6.81
CA GLY A 38 12.56 6.15 -8.20
C GLY A 38 12.10 4.73 -8.51
N THR A 39 12.24 3.76 -7.59
CA THR A 39 11.79 2.38 -7.78
C THR A 39 10.30 2.34 -8.15
N VAL A 40 9.98 1.57 -9.19
CA VAL A 40 8.60 1.35 -9.65
C VAL A 40 8.01 0.16 -8.91
N VAL A 41 6.95 0.40 -8.14
CA VAL A 41 6.28 -0.58 -7.27
C VAL A 41 4.78 -0.61 -7.58
N PRO A 42 4.05 -1.69 -7.25
CA PRO A 42 2.60 -1.66 -7.28
C PRO A 42 2.05 -0.56 -6.37
N ASP A 43 0.95 0.08 -6.78
CA ASP A 43 0.30 1.11 -5.97
C ASP A 43 -0.41 0.51 -4.74
N GLY A 44 -1.06 1.35 -3.94
CA GLY A 44 -1.78 0.94 -2.74
C GLY A 44 -0.82 0.44 -1.66
N TYR A 45 -1.08 -0.74 -1.13
CA TYR A 45 -0.35 -1.28 0.01
C TYR A 45 1.15 -1.44 -0.25
N PHE A 46 1.58 -1.96 -1.40
CA PHE A 46 3.01 -2.16 -1.66
C PHE A 46 3.80 -0.85 -1.78
N ALA A 47 3.18 0.21 -2.32
CA ALA A 47 3.78 1.54 -2.33
C ALA A 47 3.99 2.09 -0.91
N ILE A 48 3.00 1.91 -0.02
CA ILE A 48 3.11 2.29 1.38
C ILE A 48 4.21 1.45 2.06
N LYS A 49 4.16 0.12 1.92
CA LYS A 49 5.13 -0.79 2.53
C LYS A 49 6.55 -0.43 2.13
N HIS A 50 6.81 -0.28 0.83
CA HIS A 50 8.12 0.14 0.32
C HIS A 50 8.57 1.47 0.93
N ALA A 51 7.69 2.47 0.94
CA ALA A 51 8.02 3.79 1.44
C ALA A 51 8.46 3.80 2.92
N PHE A 52 7.87 2.95 3.76
CA PHE A 52 8.13 2.92 5.21
C PHE A 52 9.12 1.84 5.66
N ASP A 53 9.39 0.83 4.85
CA ASP A 53 10.44 -0.17 5.13
C ASP A 53 11.81 0.25 4.61
N GLU A 54 11.85 0.87 3.42
CA GLU A 54 13.11 1.17 2.74
C GLU A 54 13.61 2.58 3.01
N HIS A 55 12.77 3.48 3.50
CA HIS A 55 13.11 4.89 3.71
C HIS A 55 12.73 5.38 5.09
N SER A 56 13.46 6.37 5.58
CA SER A 56 13.12 7.04 6.83
C SER A 56 11.91 7.97 6.64
N ARG A 57 11.19 8.21 7.74
CA ARG A 57 10.11 9.20 7.81
C ARG A 57 10.54 10.58 7.30
N ALA A 58 11.77 11.00 7.60
CA ALA A 58 12.29 12.29 7.18
C ALA A 58 12.53 12.38 5.66
N GLU A 59 12.91 11.27 5.02
CA GLU A 59 13.02 11.20 3.55
C GLU A 59 11.64 11.21 2.91
N TYR A 60 10.70 10.43 3.45
CA TYR A 60 9.32 10.41 2.97
C TYR A 60 8.67 11.80 2.99
N VAL A 61 8.73 12.49 4.14
CA VAL A 61 8.17 13.85 4.29
C VAL A 61 8.76 14.81 3.26
N ARG A 62 10.09 14.77 3.04
CA ARG A 62 10.75 15.66 2.08
C ARG A 62 10.38 15.35 0.63
N ALA A 63 10.30 14.08 0.25
CA ALA A 63 10.03 13.67 -1.13
C ALA A 63 8.55 13.81 -1.52
N TYR A 64 7.65 13.62 -0.56
CA TYR A 64 6.20 13.65 -0.79
C TYR A 64 5.51 14.93 -0.32
N ASP A 65 6.25 15.87 0.28
CA ASP A 65 5.71 17.07 0.94
C ASP A 65 4.61 16.70 1.97
N ALA A 66 4.82 15.59 2.69
CA ALA A 66 3.80 15.00 3.54
C ALA A 66 3.81 15.61 4.95
N SER A 67 2.62 15.86 5.49
CA SER A 67 2.45 16.23 6.89
C SER A 67 2.67 15.04 7.83
N ALA A 68 2.96 15.34 9.10
CA ALA A 68 3.06 14.32 10.14
C ALA A 68 1.76 13.53 10.35
N ALA A 69 0.60 14.13 10.04
CA ALA A 69 -0.68 13.43 10.12
C ALA A 69 -0.86 12.42 8.98
N GLU A 70 -0.44 12.78 7.76
CA GLU A 70 -0.47 11.88 6.60
C GLU A 70 0.49 10.71 6.74
N VAL A 71 1.68 10.95 7.29
CA VAL A 71 2.65 9.91 7.65
C VAL A 71 2.01 8.92 8.62
N ARG A 72 1.48 9.40 9.76
CA ARG A 72 0.84 8.54 10.76
C ARG A 72 -0.34 7.76 10.19
N ARG A 73 -1.15 8.38 9.33
CA ARG A 73 -2.25 7.70 8.65
C ARG A 73 -1.73 6.51 7.83
N ARG A 74 -0.68 6.70 7.04
CA ARG A 74 -0.13 5.63 6.18
C ARG A 74 0.55 4.52 6.99
N GLU A 75 1.26 4.87 8.06
CA GLU A 75 1.81 3.88 9.01
C GLU A 75 0.69 3.02 9.62
N ASN A 76 -0.39 3.65 10.10
CA ASN A 76 -1.53 2.92 10.66
C ASN A 76 -2.22 2.01 9.62
N ILE A 77 -2.32 2.46 8.36
CA ILE A 77 -2.87 1.64 7.27
C ILE A 77 -1.99 0.41 7.06
N LYS A 78 -0.67 0.59 6.94
CA LYS A 78 0.29 -0.51 6.79
C LYS A 78 0.17 -1.51 7.93
N GLU A 79 0.20 -1.04 9.18
CA GLU A 79 0.07 -1.89 10.36
C GLU A 79 -1.26 -2.65 10.39
N SER A 80 -2.37 -2.00 10.02
CA SER A 80 -3.70 -2.64 9.99
C SER A 80 -3.78 -3.75 8.94
N VAL A 81 -3.17 -3.51 7.77
CA VAL A 81 -3.07 -4.50 6.70
C VAL A 81 -2.18 -5.66 7.14
N GLU A 82 -0.97 -5.39 7.63
CA GLU A 82 -0.01 -6.42 8.08
C GLU A 82 -0.52 -7.24 9.26
N ALA A 83 -1.35 -6.66 10.13
CA ALA A 83 -1.98 -7.39 11.24
C ALA A 83 -3.09 -8.35 10.81
N THR A 84 -3.66 -8.14 9.61
CA THR A 84 -4.82 -8.91 9.11
C THR A 84 -4.43 -9.87 7.99
N ALA A 85 -3.50 -9.47 7.12
CA ALA A 85 -3.20 -10.15 5.88
C ALA A 85 -2.30 -11.37 6.08
N ASP A 86 -2.64 -12.46 5.42
CA ASP A 86 -1.66 -13.52 5.12
C ASP A 86 -0.80 -13.08 3.91
N MET A 87 0.36 -12.49 4.21
CA MET A 87 1.28 -12.02 3.17
C MET A 87 1.87 -13.16 2.33
N SER A 88 1.97 -14.37 2.86
CA SER A 88 2.43 -15.52 2.08
C SER A 88 1.39 -15.90 1.01
N GLU A 89 0.10 -15.92 1.37
CA GLU A 89 -0.98 -16.14 0.39
C GLU A 89 -0.97 -15.08 -0.71
N VAL A 90 -0.79 -13.81 -0.36
CA VAL A 90 -0.74 -12.71 -1.35
C VAL A 90 0.41 -12.93 -2.34
N ILE A 91 1.60 -13.28 -1.86
CA ILE A 91 2.77 -13.51 -2.72
C ILE A 91 2.52 -14.70 -3.63
N ASP A 92 2.05 -15.83 -3.09
CA ASP A 92 1.74 -17.04 -3.87
C ASP A 92 0.75 -16.73 -5.01
N ARG A 93 -0.23 -15.85 -4.77
CA ARG A 93 -1.21 -15.43 -5.79
C ARG A 93 -0.65 -14.49 -6.85
N LEU A 94 0.41 -13.73 -6.54
CA LEU A 94 1.04 -12.82 -7.49
C LEU A 94 2.15 -13.50 -8.32
N GLU A 95 2.73 -14.58 -7.81
CA GLU A 95 3.77 -15.36 -8.51
C GLU A 95 3.22 -16.52 -9.35
N GLY A 96 1.96 -16.91 -9.14
CA GLY A 96 1.25 -17.96 -9.89
C GLY A 96 0.78 -17.54 -11.28
#